data_AF-A0A369J8J6-F1
#
_entry.id   AF-A0A369J8J6-F1
#
_cell.length_a   1.000
_cell.length_b   1.000
_cell.length_c   1.000
_cell.angle_alpha   90.00
_cell.angle_beta   90.00
_cell.angle_gamma   90.00
#
_symmetry.space_group_name_H-M   'P 1'
#
loop_
_entity.id
_entity.type
_entity.pdbx_description
1 polymer ?
#
loop_
_entity_poly.entity_id
_entity_poly.type
_entity_poly.pdbx_seq_one_letter_code
_entity_poly.pdbx_strand_id
1 'polypeptide(L)'
;MSEFKFPTPVGGTPFPSDFAPSVLFAALYGLLVPVMLYRMFHRSSRTILLFGSIPFSVERVVIFSLRAVMSRSESQRLSKGLVTYMQISFGLGFIGLASDLVKIIRCLVVNPTYGSETYAQSPAAETEASYRDRFRGTYGREGFLGPPPEGTPDYPRRRFWARRFSDFAGLAFLAATVPGIVANVHFSSIVEDPSKGDKTMLLRYVSSGVALFLTCILGAATVWARCCLTRVSRRGTLIIANLTILLSVIGIYRLRIMYNTTPSLLSIGPGSLNSPGDKAGFYVLHVLPEWLTNAILVTVNIKQMLGTGMWGDWRFRDETPDERAKRERKEATQVQRRSPRPPVSNANGCSKEGA
;
A
#
# COMPACT_ATOMS: atom_id res chain seq x y z
N MET A 1 -32.76 11.07 34.43
CA MET A 1 -31.76 11.71 33.55
C MET A 1 -31.22 10.64 32.63
N SER A 2 -31.36 10.79 31.31
CA SER A 2 -30.78 9.84 30.35
C SER A 2 -29.26 9.90 30.47
N GLU A 3 -28.64 8.76 30.75
CA GLU A 3 -27.18 8.64 30.83
C GLU A 3 -26.58 9.01 29.46
N PHE A 4 -25.76 10.07 29.45
CA PHE A 4 -25.07 10.54 28.25
C PHE A 4 -24.14 9.44 27.74
N LYS A 5 -24.27 9.06 26.46
CA LYS A 5 -23.45 8.04 25.81
C LYS A 5 -22.88 8.59 24.51
N PHE A 6 -21.63 8.26 24.23
CA PHE A 6 -20.95 8.64 23.00
C PHE A 6 -20.22 7.43 22.38
N PRO A 7 -19.84 7.49 21.10
CA PRO A 7 -19.23 6.37 20.40
C PRO A 7 -17.88 6.01 21.02
N THR A 8 -17.68 4.73 21.34
CA THR A 8 -16.43 4.30 21.98
C THR A 8 -15.24 4.49 21.04
N PRO A 9 -14.11 5.08 21.51
CA PRO A 9 -12.89 5.16 20.71
C PRO A 9 -12.40 3.78 20.29
N VAL A 10 -11.96 3.60 19.04
CA VAL A 10 -11.27 2.39 18.57
C VAL A 10 -10.04 2.12 19.45
N GLY A 11 -9.98 0.94 20.04
CA GLY A 11 -8.95 0.54 21.01
C GLY A 11 -9.12 1.13 22.41
N GLY A 12 -10.19 1.89 22.66
CA GLY A 12 -10.49 2.56 23.93
C GLY A 12 -9.39 3.51 24.41
N THR A 13 -9.51 3.93 25.67
CA THR A 13 -8.55 4.80 26.35
C THR A 13 -7.31 4.00 26.77
N PRO A 14 -6.08 4.52 26.63
CA PRO A 14 -4.87 3.79 27.01
C PRO A 14 -4.78 3.67 28.54
N PHE A 15 -5.02 2.48 29.09
CA PHE A 15 -4.88 2.19 30.52
C PHE A 15 -3.48 1.66 30.84
N PRO A 16 -3.06 1.51 32.10
CA PRO A 16 -1.73 0.97 32.44
C PRO A 16 -1.41 -0.38 31.78
N SER A 17 -2.43 -1.21 31.48
CA SER A 17 -2.30 -2.46 30.75
C SER A 17 -1.87 -2.28 29.27
N ASP A 18 -2.08 -1.11 28.67
CA ASP A 18 -1.62 -0.78 27.32
C ASP A 18 -0.13 -0.45 27.24
N PHE A 19 0.56 -0.24 28.36
CA PHE A 19 1.96 0.21 28.36
C PHE A 19 2.88 -0.74 27.60
N ALA A 20 2.91 -2.02 28.01
CA ALA A 20 3.77 -3.04 27.42
C ALA A 20 3.48 -3.26 25.91
N PRO A 21 2.22 -3.52 25.47
CA PRO A 21 1.95 -3.72 24.05
C PRO A 21 2.21 -2.45 23.22
N SER A 22 1.97 -1.25 23.76
CA SER A 22 2.31 -0.01 23.06
C SER A 22 3.81 0.13 22.82
N VAL A 23 4.65 -0.13 23.84
CA VAL A 23 6.12 -0.11 23.68
C VAL A 23 6.58 -1.16 22.67
N LEU A 24 6.02 -2.37 22.74
CA LEU A 24 6.32 -3.44 21.79
C LEU A 24 6.03 -3.02 20.34
N PHE A 25 4.82 -2.52 20.05
CA PHE A 25 4.47 -2.12 18.70
C PHE A 25 5.24 -0.88 18.24
N ALA A 26 5.55 0.08 19.12
CA ALA A 26 6.43 1.20 18.79
C ALA A 26 7.81 0.70 18.32
N ALA A 27 8.40 -0.26 19.04
CA ALA A 27 9.67 -0.88 18.65
C ALA A 27 9.55 -1.66 17.33
N LEU A 28 8.51 -2.47 17.16
CA LEU A 28 8.27 -3.26 15.94
C LEU A 28 8.10 -2.38 14.70
N TYR A 29 7.38 -1.26 14.78
CA TYR A 29 7.30 -0.29 13.68
C TYR A 29 8.63 0.45 13.50
N GLY A 30 9.33 0.79 14.59
CA GLY A 30 10.64 1.42 14.55
C GLY A 30 11.67 0.58 13.79
N LEU A 31 11.64 -0.75 13.95
CA LEU A 31 12.49 -1.69 13.20
C LEU A 31 12.17 -1.73 11.69
N LEU A 32 10.94 -1.40 11.27
CA LEU A 32 10.60 -1.32 9.84
C LEU A 32 11.18 -0.07 9.18
N VAL A 33 11.37 1.03 9.92
CA VAL A 33 11.83 2.32 9.37
C VAL A 33 13.20 2.22 8.68
N PRO A 34 14.27 1.62 9.28
CA PRO A 34 15.54 1.41 8.59
C PRO A 34 15.41 0.59 7.31
N VAL A 35 14.56 -0.45 7.31
CA VAL A 35 14.32 -1.30 6.12
C VAL A 35 13.65 -0.50 5.01
N MET A 36 12.68 0.36 5.37
CA MET A 36 12.03 1.27 4.43
C MET A 36 13.02 2.26 3.83
N LEU A 37 13.83 2.92 4.67
CA LEU A 37 14.84 3.89 4.23
C LEU A 37 15.84 3.24 3.29
N TYR A 38 16.37 2.08 3.67
CA TYR A 38 17.25 1.29 2.81
C TYR A 38 16.63 1.06 1.43
N ARG A 39 15.34 0.70 1.38
CA ARG A 39 14.63 0.46 0.12
C ARG A 39 14.38 1.70 -0.72
N MET A 40 14.18 2.86 -0.10
CA MET A 40 14.05 4.13 -0.81
C MET A 40 15.35 4.49 -1.54
N PHE A 41 16.50 4.26 -0.91
CA PHE A 41 17.82 4.56 -1.48
C PHE A 41 18.29 3.49 -2.47
N HIS A 42 17.94 2.22 -2.25
CA HIS A 42 18.42 1.13 -3.10
C HIS A 42 17.64 1.06 -4.43
N ARG A 43 18.32 1.38 -5.55
CA ARG A 43 17.73 1.52 -6.90
C ARG A 43 16.92 0.30 -7.38
N SER A 44 17.28 -0.92 -6.96
CA SER A 44 16.55 -2.13 -7.39
C SER A 44 15.23 -2.35 -6.64
N SER A 45 15.04 -1.75 -5.47
CA SER A 45 13.85 -1.93 -4.62
C SER A 45 12.98 -0.69 -4.53
N ARG A 46 13.52 0.49 -4.87
CA ARG A 46 12.77 1.74 -4.80
C ARG A 46 11.53 1.70 -5.69
N THR A 47 10.38 1.92 -5.07
CA THR A 47 9.07 2.00 -5.72
C THR A 47 8.24 3.05 -5.01
N ILE A 48 7.63 3.94 -5.78
CA ILE A 48 6.79 5.03 -5.25
C ILE A 48 5.40 4.50 -4.88
N LEU A 49 5.08 3.26 -5.26
CA LEU A 49 3.83 2.61 -4.90
C LEU A 49 3.62 2.41 -3.39
N LEU A 50 4.70 2.43 -2.60
CA LEU A 50 4.66 2.31 -1.14
C LEU A 50 4.78 3.67 -0.43
N PHE A 51 4.55 4.77 -1.14
CA PHE A 51 4.66 6.10 -0.55
C PHE A 51 3.66 6.32 0.61
N GLY A 52 2.53 5.60 0.66
CA GLY A 52 1.62 5.62 1.80
C GLY A 52 2.17 4.87 3.01
N SER A 53 2.69 3.65 2.81
CA SER A 53 3.17 2.78 3.89
C SER A 53 4.33 3.38 4.72
N ILE A 54 5.22 4.14 4.09
CA ILE A 54 6.43 4.70 4.74
C ILE A 54 6.10 5.75 5.82
N PRO A 55 5.47 6.91 5.49
CA PRO A 55 5.09 7.89 6.49
C PRO A 55 4.14 7.27 7.51
N PHE A 56 3.30 6.32 7.08
CA PHE A 56 2.40 5.60 7.96
C PHE A 56 3.13 4.79 9.05
N SER A 57 4.21 4.10 8.73
CA SER A 57 4.97 3.36 9.76
C SER A 57 5.69 4.28 10.74
N VAL A 58 6.19 5.43 10.27
CA VAL A 58 6.75 6.47 11.15
C VAL A 58 5.67 7.03 12.08
N GLU A 59 4.49 7.34 11.52
CA GLU A 59 3.32 7.77 12.29
C GLU A 59 2.94 6.74 13.36
N ARG A 60 3.00 5.44 13.05
CA ARG A 60 2.72 4.38 14.03
C ARG A 60 3.70 4.33 15.19
N VAL A 61 4.99 4.62 14.96
CA VAL A 61 5.95 4.79 16.06
C VAL A 61 5.50 5.92 17.01
N VAL A 62 5.08 7.06 16.44
CA VAL A 62 4.60 8.21 17.23
C VAL A 62 3.32 7.85 17.99
N ILE A 63 2.33 7.26 17.32
CA ILE A 63 1.04 6.89 17.92
C ILE A 63 1.24 5.93 19.09
N PHE A 64 2.05 4.88 18.94
CA PHE A 64 2.26 3.92 20.03
C PHE A 64 3.15 4.48 21.13
N SER A 65 4.08 5.39 20.83
CA SER A 65 4.83 6.13 21.86
C SER A 65 3.88 6.99 22.68
N LEU A 66 3.01 7.79 22.05
CA LEU A 66 1.99 8.59 22.74
C LEU A 66 1.04 7.72 23.56
N ARG A 67 0.61 6.57 23.02
CA ARG A 67 -0.25 5.62 23.72
C ARG A 67 0.44 5.05 24.96
N ALA A 68 1.74 4.76 24.89
CA ALA A 68 2.54 4.34 26.04
C ALA A 68 2.62 5.45 27.11
N VAL A 69 2.81 6.72 26.74
CA VAL A 69 2.82 7.82 27.73
C VAL A 69 1.44 8.03 28.36
N MET A 70 0.36 8.01 27.56
CA MET A 70 -1.02 8.09 28.06
C MET A 70 -1.34 6.97 29.05
N SER A 71 -0.83 5.75 28.85
CA SER A 71 -1.04 4.65 29.81
C SER A 71 -0.53 4.94 31.24
N ARG A 72 0.41 5.89 31.39
CA ARG A 72 1.02 6.29 32.68
C ARG A 72 0.51 7.61 33.22
N SER A 73 -0.08 8.47 32.38
CA SER A 73 -0.51 9.82 32.77
C SER A 73 -2.02 9.99 32.57
N GLU A 74 -2.76 10.17 33.67
CA GLU A 74 -4.21 10.38 33.63
C GLU A 74 -4.62 11.67 32.91
N SER A 75 -3.89 12.77 33.13
CA SER A 75 -4.14 14.04 32.44
C SER A 75 -4.01 13.91 30.93
N GLN A 76 -3.05 13.11 30.46
CA GLN A 76 -2.89 12.84 29.03
C GLN A 76 -3.95 11.89 28.47
N ARG A 77 -4.43 10.90 29.25
CA ARG A 77 -5.54 10.00 28.82
C ARG A 77 -6.79 10.78 28.45
N LEU A 78 -7.06 11.85 29.16
CA LEU A 78 -8.24 12.70 28.98
C LEU A 78 -8.03 13.79 27.91
N SER A 79 -6.86 13.85 27.28
CA SER A 79 -6.58 14.82 26.22
C SER A 79 -7.43 14.52 24.98
N LYS A 80 -8.43 15.38 24.73
CA LYS A 80 -9.31 15.31 23.56
C LYS A 80 -8.51 15.29 22.25
N GLY A 81 -7.45 16.11 22.16
CA GLY A 81 -6.60 16.18 20.97
C GLY A 81 -5.87 14.87 20.68
N LEU A 82 -5.28 14.24 21.71
CA LEU A 82 -4.59 12.95 21.55
C LEU A 82 -5.56 11.83 21.17
N VAL A 83 -6.73 11.77 21.80
CA VAL A 83 -7.76 10.78 21.46
C VAL A 83 -8.23 10.97 20.02
N THR A 84 -8.57 12.21 19.62
CA THR A 84 -8.94 12.53 18.23
C THR A 84 -7.86 12.12 17.25
N TYR A 85 -6.59 12.46 17.52
CA TYR A 85 -5.46 12.09 16.66
C TYR A 85 -5.34 10.57 16.48
N MET A 86 -5.44 9.79 17.57
CA MET A 86 -5.44 8.33 17.49
C MET A 86 -6.62 7.78 16.69
N GLN A 87 -7.82 8.33 16.86
CA GLN A 87 -9.00 7.89 16.13
C GLN A 87 -8.90 8.15 14.63
N ILE A 88 -8.39 9.33 14.23
CA ILE A 88 -8.08 9.64 12.82
C ILE A 88 -7.06 8.63 12.29
N SER A 89 -5.93 8.47 12.99
CA SER A 89 -4.82 7.64 12.54
C SER A 89 -5.17 6.16 12.42
N PHE A 90 -5.86 5.57 13.41
CA PHE A 90 -6.36 4.19 13.30
C PHE A 90 -7.42 4.05 12.22
N GLY A 91 -8.26 5.09 12.03
CA GLY A 91 -9.25 5.19 10.96
C GLY A 91 -8.68 5.09 9.57
N LEU A 92 -7.66 5.90 9.29
CA LEU A 92 -7.12 6.06 7.95
C LEU A 92 -6.07 5.02 7.60
N GLY A 93 -5.42 4.42 8.60
CA GLY A 93 -4.27 3.55 8.36
C GLY A 93 -4.55 2.39 7.41
N PHE A 94 -5.55 1.56 7.71
CA PHE A 94 -5.86 0.41 6.86
C PHE A 94 -6.44 0.82 5.49
N ILE A 95 -7.12 1.97 5.40
CA ILE A 95 -7.63 2.53 4.13
C ILE A 95 -6.46 2.96 3.24
N GLY A 96 -5.45 3.62 3.82
CA GLY A 96 -4.22 4.00 3.12
C GLY A 96 -3.47 2.79 2.58
N LEU A 97 -3.32 1.73 3.39
CA LEU A 97 -2.72 0.47 2.95
C LEU A 97 -3.53 -0.20 1.83
N ALA A 98 -4.85 -0.21 1.92
CA ALA A 98 -5.72 -0.73 0.87
C ALA A 98 -5.60 0.07 -0.44
N SER A 99 -5.44 1.39 -0.36
CA SER A 99 -5.18 2.25 -1.53
C SER A 99 -3.85 1.92 -2.22
N ASP A 100 -2.80 1.62 -1.46
CA ASP A 100 -1.53 1.14 -2.03
C ASP A 100 -1.69 -0.23 -2.71
N LEU A 101 -2.52 -1.13 -2.15
CA LEU A 101 -2.84 -2.41 -2.79
C LEU A 101 -3.53 -2.24 -4.16
N VAL A 102 -4.39 -1.22 -4.35
CA VAL A 102 -5.00 -0.94 -5.67
C VAL A 102 -3.92 -0.79 -6.74
N LYS A 103 -2.88 -0.02 -6.45
CA LYS A 103 -1.79 0.26 -7.40
C LYS A 103 -0.94 -0.98 -7.67
N ILE A 104 -0.74 -1.81 -6.65
CA ILE A 104 0.00 -3.07 -6.74
C ILE A 104 -0.80 -4.10 -7.57
N ILE A 105 -2.10 -4.24 -7.30
CA ILE A 105 -3.02 -5.12 -8.04
C ILE A 105 -3.14 -4.68 -9.49
N ARG A 106 -3.17 -3.37 -9.77
CA ARG A 106 -3.12 -2.87 -11.15
C ARG A 106 -1.95 -3.48 -11.91
N CYS A 107 -0.76 -3.47 -11.35
CA CYS A 107 0.41 -4.06 -11.99
C CYS A 107 0.28 -5.59 -12.14
N LEU A 108 -0.24 -6.28 -11.11
CA LEU A 108 -0.50 -7.73 -11.14
C LEU A 108 -1.43 -8.12 -12.31
N VAL A 109 -2.46 -7.33 -12.56
CA VAL A 109 -3.48 -7.61 -13.59
C VAL A 109 -3.05 -7.11 -14.97
N VAL A 110 -2.35 -5.98 -15.05
CA VAL A 110 -1.93 -5.37 -16.32
C VAL A 110 -0.73 -6.10 -16.93
N ASN A 111 0.31 -6.44 -16.16
CA ASN A 111 1.53 -7.03 -16.71
C ASN A 111 1.32 -8.32 -17.53
N PRO A 112 0.47 -9.28 -17.11
CA PRO A 112 0.19 -10.49 -17.87
C PRO A 112 -0.55 -10.26 -19.21
N THR A 113 -1.14 -9.09 -19.42
CA THR A 113 -1.92 -8.78 -20.65
C THR A 113 -1.06 -8.35 -21.82
N TYR A 114 0.23 -8.07 -21.59
CA TYR A 114 1.18 -7.71 -22.63
C TYR A 114 1.62 -8.92 -23.45
N GLY A 115 1.51 -8.80 -24.77
CA GLY A 115 2.08 -9.72 -25.75
C GLY A 115 3.59 -9.54 -25.92
N SER A 116 4.22 -10.45 -26.67
CA SER A 116 5.68 -10.45 -26.90
C SER A 116 6.19 -9.13 -27.49
N GLU A 117 5.52 -8.62 -28.52
CA GLU A 117 5.92 -7.37 -29.19
C GLU A 117 5.73 -6.13 -28.30
N THR A 118 4.66 -6.08 -27.52
CA THR A 118 4.27 -4.91 -26.73
C THR A 118 4.86 -4.91 -25.33
N TYR A 119 5.55 -6.00 -24.92
CA TYR A 119 6.08 -6.15 -23.56
C TYR A 119 7.06 -5.06 -23.15
N ALA A 120 7.83 -4.50 -24.09
CA ALA A 120 8.73 -3.37 -23.83
C ALA A 120 8.01 -2.15 -23.21
N GLN A 121 6.69 -2.05 -23.42
CA GLN A 121 5.87 -1.02 -22.81
C GLN A 121 5.54 -1.33 -21.35
N SER A 122 5.55 -2.59 -20.90
CA SER A 122 5.10 -2.94 -19.55
C SER A 122 6.01 -2.34 -18.46
N PRO A 123 5.48 -2.02 -17.27
CA PRO A 123 6.31 -1.67 -16.11
C PRO A 123 7.27 -2.80 -15.70
N ALA A 124 6.93 -4.06 -16.06
CA ALA A 124 7.80 -5.20 -15.85
C ALA A 124 9.09 -5.12 -16.70
N ALA A 125 9.01 -4.62 -17.93
CA ALA A 125 10.19 -4.42 -18.79
C ALA A 125 11.17 -3.38 -18.21
N GLU A 126 10.69 -2.30 -17.60
CA GLU A 126 11.55 -1.33 -16.89
C GLU A 126 12.30 -2.00 -15.71
N THR A 127 11.59 -2.90 -15.01
CA THR A 127 12.16 -3.66 -13.90
C THR A 127 13.21 -4.65 -14.39
N GLU A 128 12.94 -5.33 -15.50
CA GLU A 128 13.88 -6.25 -16.15
C GLU A 128 15.16 -5.52 -16.57
N ALA A 129 15.03 -4.39 -17.27
CA ALA A 129 16.16 -3.59 -17.74
C ALA A 129 17.07 -3.15 -16.58
N SER A 130 16.45 -2.75 -15.46
CA SER A 130 17.18 -2.38 -14.23
C SER A 130 17.95 -3.55 -13.60
N TYR A 131 17.51 -4.79 -13.83
CA TYR A 131 18.13 -5.98 -13.24
C TYR A 131 19.16 -6.63 -14.16
N ARG A 132 18.90 -6.65 -15.48
CA ARG A 132 19.80 -7.18 -16.51
C ARG A 132 21.17 -6.51 -16.50
N ASP A 133 21.19 -5.21 -16.24
CA ASP A 133 22.43 -4.41 -16.11
C ASP A 133 23.27 -4.84 -14.89
N ARG A 134 22.62 -5.30 -13.82
CA ARG A 134 23.27 -5.65 -12.55
C ARG A 134 23.68 -7.12 -12.45
N PHE A 135 22.88 -8.04 -12.99
CA PHE A 135 23.10 -9.49 -12.89
C PHE A 135 23.21 -10.10 -14.28
N ARG A 136 24.37 -9.91 -14.94
CA ARG A 136 24.73 -10.66 -16.15
C ARG A 136 24.90 -12.14 -15.77
N GLY A 137 23.87 -12.95 -15.99
CA GLY A 137 24.03 -14.42 -16.03
C GLY A 137 23.09 -15.26 -15.16
N THR A 138 22.30 -14.68 -14.25
CA THR A 138 21.35 -15.47 -13.41
C THR A 138 19.92 -15.33 -13.90
N TYR A 139 19.65 -15.84 -15.11
CA TYR A 139 18.29 -16.03 -15.59
C TYR A 139 17.63 -17.19 -14.84
N GLY A 140 16.38 -17.02 -14.37
CA GLY A 140 15.61 -18.09 -13.72
C GLY A 140 15.30 -17.89 -12.23
N ARG A 141 15.53 -16.70 -11.65
CA ARG A 141 15.11 -16.46 -10.26
C ARG A 141 13.58 -16.52 -10.15
N GLU A 142 13.10 -17.55 -9.46
CA GLU A 142 11.68 -17.83 -9.25
C GLU A 142 10.91 -16.60 -8.74
N GLY A 143 9.97 -16.11 -9.56
CA GLY A 143 9.03 -15.05 -9.17
C GLY A 143 9.16 -13.73 -9.94
N PHE A 144 10.14 -13.57 -10.82
CA PHE A 144 10.17 -12.45 -11.76
C PHE A 144 9.25 -12.71 -12.97
N LEU A 145 8.44 -11.71 -13.34
CA LEU A 145 7.59 -11.74 -14.52
C LEU A 145 8.43 -11.42 -15.76
N GLY A 146 9.13 -12.43 -16.27
CA GLY A 146 9.96 -12.33 -17.47
C GLY A 146 9.17 -11.96 -18.74
N PRO A 147 9.88 -11.67 -19.84
CA PRO A 147 9.25 -11.38 -21.11
C PRO A 147 8.35 -12.56 -21.55
N PRO A 148 7.24 -12.29 -22.25
CA PRO A 148 6.41 -13.35 -22.81
C PRO A 148 7.21 -14.18 -23.81
N PRO A 149 6.92 -15.50 -23.94
CA PRO A 149 7.39 -16.26 -25.08
C PRO A 149 7.04 -15.54 -26.39
N GLU A 150 7.93 -15.62 -27.39
CA GLU A 150 7.67 -15.07 -28.72
C GLU A 150 6.35 -15.61 -29.29
N GLY A 151 5.59 -14.75 -29.96
CA GLY A 151 4.26 -15.10 -30.47
C GLY A 151 3.13 -15.03 -29.43
N THR A 152 3.41 -14.73 -28.15
CA THR A 152 2.33 -14.50 -27.17
C THR A 152 1.46 -13.32 -27.62
N PRO A 153 0.13 -13.48 -27.76
CA PRO A 153 -0.77 -12.43 -28.21
C PRO A 153 -0.93 -11.31 -27.17
N ASP A 154 -1.17 -10.08 -27.63
CA ASP A 154 -1.48 -8.93 -26.79
C ASP A 154 -2.99 -8.83 -26.50
N TYR A 155 -3.37 -8.42 -25.28
CA TYR A 155 -4.77 -8.28 -24.86
C TYR A 155 -5.10 -6.83 -24.45
N PRO A 156 -5.13 -5.85 -25.38
CA PRO A 156 -5.26 -4.43 -25.07
C PRO A 156 -6.60 -4.08 -24.41
N ARG A 157 -7.71 -4.75 -24.80
CA ARG A 157 -9.02 -4.51 -24.18
C ARG A 157 -9.04 -4.90 -22.69
N ARG A 158 -8.42 -6.03 -22.32
CA ARG A 158 -8.33 -6.45 -20.92
C ARG A 158 -7.48 -5.48 -20.11
N ARG A 159 -6.36 -5.03 -20.69
CA ARG A 159 -5.47 -4.01 -20.10
C ARG A 159 -6.20 -2.70 -19.83
N PHE A 160 -6.97 -2.21 -20.81
CA PHE A 160 -7.78 -1.00 -20.66
C PHE A 160 -8.75 -1.10 -19.47
N TRP A 161 -9.53 -2.18 -19.39
CA TRP A 161 -10.49 -2.38 -18.30
C TRP A 161 -9.82 -2.58 -16.94
N ALA A 162 -8.69 -3.27 -16.88
CA ALA A 162 -7.92 -3.42 -15.63
C ALA A 162 -7.45 -2.07 -15.07
N ARG A 163 -7.03 -1.15 -15.95
CA ARG A 163 -6.67 0.23 -15.57
C ARG A 163 -7.88 1.01 -15.08
N ARG A 164 -9.00 0.97 -15.82
CA ARG A 164 -10.26 1.63 -15.42
C ARG A 164 -10.73 1.17 -14.05
N PHE A 165 -10.77 -0.14 -13.84
CA PHE A 165 -11.14 -0.73 -12.56
C PHE A 165 -10.25 -0.19 -11.43
N SER A 166 -8.93 -0.15 -11.64
CA SER A 166 -7.98 0.36 -10.65
C SER A 166 -8.15 1.86 -10.39
N ASP A 167 -8.41 2.66 -11.43
CA ASP A 167 -8.68 4.10 -11.31
C ASP A 167 -9.96 4.34 -10.49
N PHE A 168 -11.04 3.62 -10.81
CA PHE A 168 -12.30 3.70 -10.06
C PHE A 168 -12.16 3.23 -8.61
N ALA A 169 -11.47 2.12 -8.37
CA ALA A 169 -11.20 1.63 -7.02
C ALA A 169 -10.39 2.64 -6.21
N GLY A 170 -9.36 3.24 -6.82
CA GLY A 170 -8.55 4.29 -6.19
C GLY A 170 -9.38 5.51 -5.79
N LEU A 171 -10.25 5.99 -6.69
CA LEU A 171 -11.19 7.09 -6.39
C LEU A 171 -12.19 6.70 -5.30
N ALA A 172 -12.69 5.47 -5.31
CA ALA A 172 -13.63 4.98 -4.30
C ALA A 172 -13.00 4.92 -2.89
N PHE A 173 -11.73 4.49 -2.77
CA PHE A 173 -11.00 4.54 -1.50
C PHE A 173 -10.75 5.97 -1.03
N LEU A 174 -10.42 6.89 -1.95
CA LEU A 174 -10.28 8.31 -1.62
C LEU A 174 -11.61 8.88 -1.11
N ALA A 175 -12.73 8.57 -1.77
CA ALA A 175 -14.06 8.97 -1.34
C ALA A 175 -14.42 8.37 0.04
N ALA A 176 -14.06 7.11 0.31
CA ALA A 176 -14.28 6.47 1.61
C ALA A 176 -13.46 7.09 2.75
N THR A 177 -12.32 7.72 2.43
CA THR A 177 -11.45 8.40 3.41
C THR A 177 -12.10 9.67 3.94
N VAL A 178 -12.80 10.44 3.09
CA VAL A 178 -13.36 11.75 3.46
C VAL A 178 -14.35 11.69 4.64
N PRO A 179 -15.40 10.83 4.63
CA PRO A 179 -16.29 10.66 5.78
C PRO A 179 -15.54 10.24 7.05
N GLY A 180 -14.52 9.40 6.91
CA GLY A 180 -13.67 8.97 8.03
C GLY A 180 -12.90 10.13 8.66
N ILE A 181 -12.34 11.03 7.85
CA ILE A 181 -11.66 12.24 8.37
C ILE A 181 -12.66 13.13 9.10
N VAL A 182 -13.76 13.50 8.43
CA VAL A 182 -14.77 14.40 8.99
C VAL A 182 -15.33 13.86 10.31
N ALA A 183 -15.69 12.58 10.35
CA ALA A 183 -16.20 11.92 11.54
C ALA A 183 -15.21 11.97 12.72
N ASN A 184 -13.91 11.77 12.45
CA ASN A 184 -12.92 11.72 13.52
C ASN A 184 -12.48 13.12 13.98
N VAL A 185 -12.44 14.13 13.11
CA VAL A 185 -12.14 15.52 13.50
C VAL A 185 -13.16 16.06 14.50
N HIS A 186 -14.44 15.70 14.33
CA HIS A 186 -15.50 16.11 15.24
C HIS A 186 -15.58 15.31 16.55
N PHE A 187 -14.67 14.36 16.80
CA PHE A 187 -14.76 13.48 17.96
C PHE A 187 -14.76 14.24 19.30
N SER A 188 -13.96 15.30 19.42
CA SER A 188 -13.92 16.13 20.63
C SER A 188 -15.26 16.82 20.92
N SER A 189 -15.97 17.27 19.88
CA SER A 189 -17.28 17.91 20.01
C SER A 189 -18.39 16.93 20.41
N ILE A 190 -18.25 15.63 20.09
CA ILE A 190 -19.25 14.61 20.44
C ILE A 190 -19.24 14.31 21.93
N VAL A 191 -18.06 14.42 22.57
CA VAL A 191 -17.93 14.23 24.02
C VAL A 191 -18.72 15.31 24.78
N GLU A 192 -19.02 16.45 24.15
CA GLU A 192 -19.78 17.55 24.74
C GLU A 192 -21.25 17.55 24.31
N ASP A 193 -21.56 17.04 23.12
CA ASP A 193 -22.88 17.13 22.49
C ASP A 193 -23.33 15.79 21.89
N PRO A 194 -24.30 15.09 22.51
CA PRO A 194 -24.75 13.78 22.05
C PRO A 194 -25.45 13.82 20.70
N SER A 195 -26.03 14.96 20.30
CA SER A 195 -26.76 15.09 19.02
C SER A 195 -25.85 14.91 17.80
N LYS A 196 -24.53 15.06 17.98
CA LYS A 196 -23.50 14.85 16.94
C LYS A 196 -22.97 13.41 16.92
N GLY A 197 -23.26 12.61 17.95
CA GLY A 197 -22.78 11.24 18.12
C GLY A 197 -23.28 10.31 17.01
N ASP A 198 -24.59 10.30 16.76
CA ASP A 198 -25.21 9.39 15.79
C ASP A 198 -24.70 9.62 14.37
N LYS A 199 -24.61 10.89 13.95
CA LYS A 199 -24.06 11.26 12.64
C LYS A 199 -22.62 10.80 12.48
N THR A 200 -21.81 10.95 13.53
CA THR A 200 -20.40 10.53 13.49
C THR A 200 -20.26 9.01 13.44
N MET A 201 -21.08 8.28 14.20
CA MET A 201 -21.12 6.82 14.10
C MET A 201 -21.45 6.37 12.69
N LEU A 202 -22.50 6.94 12.10
CA LEU A 202 -22.92 6.62 10.74
C LEU A 202 -21.78 6.86 9.74
N LEU A 203 -21.10 8.00 9.80
CA LEU A 203 -19.98 8.31 8.91
C LEU A 203 -18.80 7.33 9.09
N ARG A 204 -18.48 6.94 10.34
CA ARG A 204 -17.45 5.92 10.64
C ARG A 204 -17.82 4.56 10.06
N TYR A 205 -19.09 4.18 10.20
CA TYR A 205 -19.66 2.95 9.66
C TYR A 205 -19.60 2.90 8.14
N VAL A 206 -20.08 3.95 7.46
CA VAL A 206 -20.05 4.06 6.00
C VAL A 206 -18.61 4.01 5.50
N SER A 207 -17.70 4.79 6.09
CA SER A 207 -16.28 4.80 5.72
C SER A 207 -15.64 3.40 5.84
N SER A 208 -15.79 2.74 6.99
CA SER A 208 -15.18 1.43 7.22
C SER A 208 -15.85 0.31 6.41
N GLY A 209 -17.16 0.40 6.22
CA GLY A 209 -17.95 -0.56 5.43
C GLY A 209 -17.59 -0.51 3.96
N VAL A 210 -17.51 0.71 3.38
CA VAL A 210 -17.06 0.91 2.00
C VAL A 210 -15.63 0.44 1.83
N ALA A 211 -14.72 0.78 2.75
CA ALA A 211 -13.33 0.33 2.68
C ALA A 211 -13.19 -1.20 2.75
N LEU A 212 -13.95 -1.87 3.62
CA LEU A 212 -13.97 -3.33 3.70
C LEU A 212 -14.52 -3.95 2.41
N PHE A 213 -15.64 -3.45 1.90
CA PHE A 213 -16.25 -3.92 0.66
C PHE A 213 -15.28 -3.82 -0.53
N LEU A 214 -14.63 -2.66 -0.68
CA LEU A 214 -13.61 -2.46 -1.71
C LEU A 214 -12.41 -3.40 -1.51
N THR A 215 -11.97 -3.63 -0.27
CA THR A 215 -10.89 -4.59 0.04
C THR A 215 -11.26 -6.01 -0.37
N CYS A 216 -12.51 -6.44 -0.14
CA CYS A 216 -13.02 -7.72 -0.62
C CYS A 216 -13.03 -7.80 -2.16
N ILE A 217 -13.42 -6.72 -2.84
CA ILE A 217 -13.34 -6.63 -4.31
C ILE A 217 -11.89 -6.77 -4.80
N LEU A 218 -10.92 -6.14 -4.13
CA LEU A 218 -9.49 -6.31 -4.44
C LEU A 218 -9.02 -7.76 -4.25
N GLY A 219 -9.48 -8.44 -3.19
CA GLY A 219 -9.24 -9.86 -2.97
C GLY A 219 -9.82 -10.72 -4.10
N ALA A 220 -11.08 -10.48 -4.47
CA ALA A 220 -11.74 -11.17 -5.57
C ALA A 220 -11.04 -10.92 -6.92
N ALA A 221 -10.60 -9.68 -7.20
CA ALA A 221 -9.84 -9.34 -8.39
C ALA A 221 -8.49 -10.09 -8.43
N THR A 222 -7.84 -10.26 -7.27
CA THR A 222 -6.59 -11.02 -7.15
C THR A 222 -6.79 -12.52 -7.45
N VAL A 223 -7.87 -13.11 -6.92
CA VAL A 223 -8.26 -14.50 -7.23
C VAL A 223 -8.64 -14.65 -8.71
N TRP A 224 -9.46 -13.75 -9.23
CA TRP A 224 -9.83 -13.72 -10.65
C TRP A 224 -8.59 -13.64 -11.56
N ALA A 225 -7.65 -12.75 -11.25
CA ALA A 225 -6.40 -12.64 -12.01
C ALA A 225 -5.66 -13.98 -12.05
N ARG A 226 -5.57 -14.67 -10.91
CA ARG A 226 -4.91 -15.98 -10.83
C ARG A 226 -5.61 -17.06 -11.63
N CYS A 227 -6.93 -17.03 -11.73
CA CYS A 227 -7.73 -18.03 -12.45
C CYS A 227 -7.80 -17.75 -13.95
N CYS A 228 -7.88 -16.48 -14.35
CA CYS A 228 -8.21 -16.08 -15.73
C CYS A 228 -7.01 -15.58 -16.54
N LEU A 229 -5.88 -15.28 -15.91
CA LEU A 229 -4.67 -14.80 -16.59
C LEU A 229 -3.55 -15.84 -16.43
N THR A 230 -3.04 -16.31 -17.56
CA THR A 230 -2.08 -17.43 -17.62
C THR A 230 -0.69 -17.10 -17.08
N ARG A 231 -0.32 -15.81 -17.07
CA ARG A 231 1.04 -15.34 -16.74
C ARG A 231 1.14 -14.58 -15.42
N VAL A 232 0.14 -14.69 -14.55
CA VAL A 232 0.19 -14.02 -13.24
C VAL A 232 1.20 -14.72 -12.32
N SER A 233 2.02 -13.94 -11.62
CA SER A 233 2.96 -14.44 -10.62
C SER A 233 2.22 -15.09 -9.45
N ARG A 234 2.32 -16.43 -9.30
CA ARG A 234 1.67 -17.19 -8.21
C ARG A 234 2.05 -16.65 -6.82
N ARG A 235 3.34 -16.37 -6.61
CA ARG A 235 3.84 -15.80 -5.34
C ARG A 235 3.27 -14.41 -5.10
N GLY A 236 3.26 -13.57 -6.14
CA GLY A 236 2.68 -12.24 -6.10
C GLY A 236 1.21 -12.25 -5.71
N THR A 237 0.41 -13.12 -6.35
CA THR A 237 -1.00 -13.34 -6.00
C THR A 237 -1.17 -13.78 -4.56
N LEU A 238 -0.41 -14.78 -4.09
CA LEU A 238 -0.54 -15.27 -2.72
C LEU A 238 -0.24 -14.17 -1.69
N ILE A 239 0.79 -13.37 -1.93
CA ILE A 239 1.11 -12.24 -1.05
C ILE A 239 -0.02 -11.22 -1.05
N ILE A 240 -0.49 -10.78 -2.22
CA ILE A 240 -1.59 -9.81 -2.30
C ILE A 240 -2.87 -10.36 -1.65
N ALA A 241 -3.20 -11.63 -1.87
CA ALA A 241 -4.35 -12.27 -1.24
C ALA A 241 -4.23 -12.25 0.30
N ASN A 242 -3.06 -12.62 0.84
CA ASN A 242 -2.80 -12.51 2.28
C ASN A 242 -2.93 -11.07 2.79
N LEU A 243 -2.40 -10.08 2.06
CA LEU A 243 -2.53 -8.67 2.43
C LEU A 243 -4.01 -8.23 2.45
N THR A 244 -4.82 -8.63 1.46
CA THR A 244 -6.25 -8.32 1.46
C THR A 244 -6.99 -8.99 2.61
N ILE A 245 -6.63 -10.23 2.99
CA ILE A 245 -7.21 -10.91 4.15
C ILE A 245 -6.87 -10.16 5.44
N LEU A 246 -5.60 -9.82 5.65
CA LEU A 246 -5.15 -9.06 6.83
C LEU A 246 -5.89 -7.71 6.96
N LEU A 247 -6.03 -6.97 5.87
CA LEU A 247 -6.78 -5.70 5.88
C LEU A 247 -8.28 -5.90 6.11
N SER A 248 -8.88 -6.98 5.59
CA SER A 248 -10.28 -7.32 5.85
C SER A 248 -10.53 -7.63 7.33
N VAL A 249 -9.59 -8.29 8.03
CA VAL A 249 -9.69 -8.52 9.48
C VAL A 249 -9.82 -7.20 10.24
N ILE A 250 -9.02 -6.18 9.86
CA ILE A 250 -9.11 -4.84 10.46
C ILE A 250 -10.48 -4.21 10.20
N GLY A 251 -10.95 -4.24 8.94
CA GLY A 251 -12.26 -3.69 8.57
C GLY A 251 -13.42 -4.35 9.33
N ILE A 252 -13.40 -5.68 9.44
CA ILE A 252 -14.41 -6.46 10.18
C ILE A 252 -14.37 -6.12 11.67
N TYR A 253 -13.18 -6.09 12.29
CA TYR A 253 -13.03 -5.73 13.69
C TYR A 253 -13.56 -4.31 13.96
N ARG A 254 -13.23 -3.34 13.10
CA ARG A 254 -13.72 -1.96 13.20
C ARG A 254 -15.24 -1.89 13.14
N LEU A 255 -15.86 -2.50 12.14
CA LEU A 255 -17.33 -2.53 12.02
C LEU A 255 -17.98 -3.19 13.23
N ARG A 256 -17.34 -4.25 13.77
CA ARG A 256 -17.81 -4.93 14.98
C ARG A 256 -17.76 -4.01 16.19
N ILE A 257 -16.72 -3.21 16.40
CA ILE A 257 -16.66 -2.38 17.61
C ILE A 257 -17.42 -1.06 17.51
N MET A 258 -17.78 -0.61 16.30
CA MET A 258 -18.37 0.71 16.06
C MET A 258 -19.77 0.92 16.65
N TYR A 259 -20.51 -0.15 17.01
CA TYR A 259 -21.84 0.00 17.62
C TYR A 259 -21.74 0.27 19.11
N ASN A 260 -20.55 0.10 19.68
CA ASN A 260 -20.33 0.28 21.10
C ASN A 260 -20.35 1.77 21.44
N THR A 261 -21.02 2.08 22.53
CA THR A 261 -21.05 3.41 23.13
C THR A 261 -20.60 3.32 24.58
N THR A 262 -20.07 4.43 25.10
CA THR A 262 -19.57 4.53 26.48
C THR A 262 -20.06 5.82 27.13
N PRO A 263 -20.37 5.82 28.44
CA PRO A 263 -20.74 7.05 29.15
C PRO A 263 -19.53 7.92 29.52
N SER A 264 -18.33 7.34 29.54
CA SER A 264 -17.09 8.04 29.88
C SER A 264 -15.89 7.39 29.20
N LEU A 265 -14.85 8.18 28.93
CA LEU A 265 -13.57 7.67 28.39
C LEU A 265 -12.91 6.68 29.37
N LEU A 266 -13.13 6.86 30.68
CA LEU A 266 -12.54 6.02 31.72
C LEU A 266 -13.45 4.85 32.15
N SER A 267 -14.65 4.71 31.57
CA SER A 267 -15.54 3.60 31.89
C SER A 267 -14.88 2.26 31.55
N ILE A 268 -15.01 1.27 32.44
CA ILE A 268 -14.56 -0.12 32.19
C ILE A 268 -15.79 -1.02 31.93
N GLY A 269 -16.99 -0.43 31.87
CA GLY A 269 -18.23 -1.15 31.61
C GLY A 269 -18.27 -1.78 30.21
N PRO A 270 -19.24 -2.68 29.95
CA PRO A 270 -19.42 -3.30 28.65
C PRO A 270 -19.52 -2.27 27.51
N GLY A 271 -18.82 -2.52 26.41
CA GLY A 271 -18.77 -1.62 25.25
C GLY A 271 -17.77 -0.46 25.36
N SER A 272 -17.13 -0.25 26.51
CA SER A 272 -16.10 0.80 26.66
C SER A 272 -14.78 0.51 25.93
N LEU A 273 -14.56 -0.74 25.51
CA LEU A 273 -13.30 -1.23 24.95
C LEU A 273 -12.09 -0.99 25.86
N ASN A 274 -12.32 -0.87 27.16
CA ASN A 274 -11.30 -0.64 28.17
C ASN A 274 -10.98 -1.87 29.01
N SER A 275 -11.79 -2.94 28.89
CA SER A 275 -11.47 -4.21 29.53
C SER A 275 -10.19 -4.82 28.95
N PRO A 276 -9.44 -5.62 29.74
CA PRO A 276 -8.23 -6.29 29.23
C PRO A 276 -8.48 -7.12 27.97
N GLY A 277 -9.63 -7.79 27.88
CA GLY A 277 -10.03 -8.59 26.70
C GLY A 277 -10.25 -7.72 25.46
N ASP A 278 -10.90 -6.57 25.60
CA ASP A 278 -11.10 -5.64 24.49
C ASP A 278 -9.78 -5.04 23.98
N LYS A 279 -8.84 -4.75 24.90
CA LYS A 279 -7.49 -4.31 24.55
C LYS A 279 -6.74 -5.39 23.79
N ALA A 280 -6.77 -6.63 24.26
CA ALA A 280 -6.17 -7.76 23.56
C ALA A 280 -6.75 -7.90 22.14
N GLY A 281 -8.09 -7.80 22.01
CA GLY A 281 -8.77 -7.79 20.72
C GLY A 281 -8.30 -6.66 19.80
N PHE A 282 -8.12 -5.45 20.33
CA PHE A 282 -7.57 -4.32 19.56
C PHE A 282 -6.15 -4.61 19.03
N TYR A 283 -5.23 -5.07 19.88
CA TYR A 283 -3.87 -5.35 19.41
C TYR A 283 -3.81 -6.53 18.44
N VAL A 284 -4.59 -7.59 18.66
CA VAL A 284 -4.54 -8.82 17.84
C VAL A 284 -5.29 -8.67 16.52
N LEU A 285 -6.46 -8.01 16.52
CA LEU A 285 -7.34 -7.94 15.34
C LEU A 285 -7.20 -6.63 14.55
N HIS A 286 -6.65 -5.57 15.15
CA HIS A 286 -6.42 -4.31 14.46
C HIS A 286 -4.94 -4.04 14.24
N VAL A 287 -4.14 -4.01 15.31
CA VAL A 287 -2.74 -3.55 15.22
C VAL A 287 -1.84 -4.57 14.55
N LEU A 288 -1.92 -5.84 14.96
CA LEU A 288 -1.05 -6.90 14.43
C LEU A 288 -1.23 -7.13 12.93
N PRO A 289 -2.46 -7.24 12.36
CA PRO A 289 -2.63 -7.41 10.92
C PRO A 289 -2.15 -6.20 10.12
N GLU A 290 -2.28 -5.00 10.69
CA GLU A 290 -1.80 -3.76 10.09
C GLU A 290 -0.27 -3.71 10.06
N TRP A 291 0.38 -4.11 11.16
CA TRP A 291 1.82 -4.22 11.23
C TRP A 291 2.34 -5.30 10.27
N LEU A 292 1.72 -6.48 10.24
CA LEU A 292 2.08 -7.57 9.31
C LEU A 292 1.95 -7.12 7.85
N THR A 293 0.90 -6.38 7.52
CA THR A 293 0.71 -5.83 6.16
C THR A 293 1.87 -4.91 5.78
N ASN A 294 2.25 -3.98 6.66
CA ASN A 294 3.41 -3.10 6.43
C ASN A 294 4.71 -3.90 6.33
N ALA A 295 4.95 -4.81 7.27
CA ALA A 295 6.15 -5.65 7.30
C ALA A 295 6.30 -6.43 5.99
N ILE A 296 5.23 -7.04 5.47
CA ILE A 296 5.24 -7.77 4.20
C ILE A 296 5.53 -6.82 3.03
N LEU A 297 4.85 -5.67 2.94
CA LEU A 297 5.07 -4.69 1.86
C LEU A 297 6.51 -4.17 1.82
N VAL A 298 7.11 -3.97 2.99
CA VAL A 298 8.47 -3.43 3.16
C VAL A 298 9.55 -4.49 3.03
N THR A 299 9.30 -5.74 3.42
CA THR A 299 10.30 -6.81 3.33
C THR A 299 10.31 -7.44 1.94
N VAL A 300 9.14 -7.64 1.33
CA VAL A 300 9.04 -8.24 -0.01
C VAL A 300 9.37 -7.21 -1.08
N ASN A 301 10.31 -7.52 -1.97
CA ASN A 301 10.63 -6.65 -3.11
C ASN A 301 9.49 -6.68 -4.15
N ILE A 302 8.39 -5.98 -3.87
CA ILE A 302 7.19 -5.93 -4.73
C ILE A 302 7.52 -5.45 -6.15
N LYS A 303 8.50 -4.56 -6.30
CA LYS A 303 8.96 -4.08 -7.61
C LYS A 303 9.46 -5.23 -8.45
N GLN A 304 10.35 -6.04 -7.89
CA GLN A 304 10.89 -7.21 -8.55
C GLN A 304 9.84 -8.31 -8.75
N MET A 305 9.08 -8.62 -7.70
CA MET A 305 8.13 -9.73 -7.71
C MET A 305 6.95 -9.53 -8.67
N LEU A 306 6.49 -8.28 -8.79
CA LEU A 306 5.30 -7.95 -9.58
C LEU A 306 5.62 -7.17 -10.85
N GLY A 307 6.88 -6.78 -11.05
CA GLY A 307 7.30 -5.96 -12.19
C GLY A 307 6.61 -4.59 -12.18
N THR A 308 6.58 -3.90 -11.03
CA THR A 308 5.87 -2.63 -10.94
C THR A 308 6.64 -1.44 -11.52
N GLY A 309 7.94 -1.58 -11.79
CA GLY A 309 8.78 -0.43 -12.15
C GLY A 309 8.96 0.53 -10.96
N MET A 310 9.50 1.72 -11.22
CA MET A 310 9.65 2.73 -10.15
C MET A 310 8.31 3.37 -9.78
N TRP A 311 7.46 3.60 -10.78
CA TRP A 311 6.22 4.34 -10.63
C TRP A 311 4.98 3.44 -10.55
N GLY A 312 5.02 2.20 -11.02
CA GLY A 312 3.80 1.45 -11.31
C GLY A 312 3.30 1.69 -12.73
N ASP A 313 2.12 1.16 -13.06
CA ASP A 313 1.42 1.50 -14.30
C ASP A 313 0.57 2.77 -14.14
N TRP A 314 1.14 3.96 -14.35
CA TRP A 314 0.37 5.23 -14.30
C TRP A 314 -0.35 5.58 -15.59
N ARG A 315 -0.15 4.79 -16.65
CA ARG A 315 -0.65 5.15 -17.97
C ARG A 315 -2.14 5.00 -18.08
N PHE A 316 -2.76 6.00 -18.67
CA PHE A 316 -4.19 6.00 -18.95
C PHE A 316 -4.54 5.15 -20.19
N ARG A 317 -3.66 5.16 -21.21
CA ARG A 317 -3.80 4.45 -22.49
C ARG A 317 -2.49 3.78 -22.90
N ASP A 318 -2.59 2.86 -23.85
CA ASP A 318 -1.41 2.28 -24.50
C ASP A 318 -0.76 3.27 -25.47
N GLU A 319 0.50 3.03 -25.79
CA GLU A 319 1.25 3.85 -26.72
C GLU A 319 0.66 3.72 -28.13
N THR A 320 0.55 4.85 -28.83
CA THR A 320 0.19 4.83 -30.25
C THR A 320 1.33 4.26 -31.10
N PRO A 321 1.06 3.76 -32.32
CA PRO A 321 2.11 3.28 -33.22
C PRO A 321 3.22 4.32 -33.46
N ASP A 322 2.87 5.61 -33.54
CA ASP A 322 3.82 6.70 -33.72
C ASP A 322 4.69 6.94 -32.48
N GLU A 323 4.07 6.91 -31.28
CA GLU A 323 4.78 7.01 -30.00
C GLU A 323 5.77 5.84 -29.85
N ARG A 324 5.36 4.64 -30.28
CA ARG A 324 6.20 3.44 -30.30
C ARG A 324 7.38 3.59 -31.25
N ALA A 325 7.13 3.97 -32.51
CA ALA A 325 8.17 4.19 -33.50
C ALA A 325 9.16 5.28 -33.04
N LYS A 326 8.67 6.32 -32.37
CA LYS A 326 9.51 7.37 -31.77
C LYS A 326 10.39 6.83 -30.64
N ARG A 327 9.88 5.93 -29.79
CA ARG A 327 10.68 5.27 -28.74
C ARG A 327 11.76 4.39 -29.37
N GLU A 328 11.40 3.53 -30.33
CA GLU A 328 12.33 2.62 -31.00
C GLU A 328 13.46 3.39 -31.69
N ARG A 329 13.16 4.51 -32.35
CA ARG A 329 14.19 5.42 -32.92
C ARG A 329 15.12 5.99 -31.85
N LYS A 330 14.59 6.39 -30.69
CA LYS A 330 15.40 6.90 -29.57
C LYS A 330 16.29 5.83 -28.98
N GLU A 331 15.77 4.61 -28.79
CA GLU A 331 16.52 3.47 -28.29
C GLU A 331 17.63 3.06 -29.27
N ALA A 332 17.33 2.99 -30.57
CA ALA A 332 18.33 2.75 -31.61
C ALA A 332 19.43 3.82 -31.60
N THR A 333 19.07 5.10 -31.46
CA THR A 333 20.03 6.20 -31.34
C THR A 333 20.89 6.08 -30.08
N GLN A 334 20.30 5.69 -28.94
CA GLN A 334 21.05 5.47 -27.70
C GLN A 334 21.99 4.27 -27.78
N VAL A 335 21.56 3.18 -28.43
CA VAL A 335 22.41 2.01 -28.68
C VAL A 335 23.58 2.41 -29.58
N GLN A 336 23.34 3.12 -30.69
CA GLN A 336 24.39 3.64 -31.56
C GLN A 336 25.37 4.57 -30.83
N ARG A 337 24.89 5.41 -29.90
CA ARG A 337 25.74 6.28 -29.09
C ARG A 337 26.55 5.52 -28.02
N ARG A 338 26.06 4.38 -27.55
CA ARG A 338 26.74 3.53 -26.56
C ARG A 338 27.70 2.53 -27.20
N SER A 339 27.47 2.16 -28.45
CA SER A 339 28.43 1.37 -29.22
C SER A 339 29.76 2.12 -29.26
N PRO A 340 30.89 1.48 -28.91
CA PRO A 340 32.20 2.09 -29.03
C PRO A 340 32.34 2.64 -30.45
N ARG A 341 32.78 3.90 -30.58
CA ARG A 341 33.10 4.43 -31.91
C ARG A 341 34.09 3.45 -32.55
N PRO A 342 33.85 3.01 -33.80
CA PRO A 342 34.83 2.17 -34.48
C PRO A 342 36.19 2.87 -34.38
N PRO A 343 37.28 2.12 -34.15
CA PRO A 343 38.61 2.71 -34.07
C PRO A 343 38.81 3.57 -35.32
N VAL A 344 39.13 4.85 -35.12
CA VAL A 344 39.45 5.75 -36.22
C VAL A 344 40.64 5.11 -36.92
N SER A 345 40.45 4.56 -38.11
CA SER A 345 41.56 4.06 -38.90
C SER A 345 42.44 5.27 -39.18
N ASN A 346 43.61 5.32 -38.54
CA ASN A 346 44.63 6.32 -38.81
C ASN A 346 45.10 6.10 -40.25
N ALA A 347 44.39 6.69 -41.21
CA ALA A 347 44.73 6.70 -42.63
C ALA A 347 45.89 7.66 -42.95
N ASN A 348 46.66 8.11 -41.94
CA ASN A 348 47.91 8.84 -42.13
C ASN A 348 49.10 7.87 -42.39
N GLY A 349 48.86 6.84 -43.20
CA GLY A 349 49.92 6.18 -43.94
C GLY A 349 50.40 7.13 -45.02
N CYS A 350 51.20 8.10 -44.61
CA CYS A 350 51.91 9.04 -45.46
C CYS A 350 52.83 8.24 -46.39
N SER A 351 52.36 7.96 -47.60
CA SER A 351 53.18 7.55 -48.73
C SER A 351 54.12 8.71 -49.03
N LYS A 352 55.30 8.74 -48.39
CA LYS A 352 56.45 9.43 -48.95
C LYS A 352 57.00 8.55 -50.07
N GLU A 353 56.36 8.63 -51.23
CA GLU A 353 57.04 8.42 -52.50
C GLU A 353 57.64 9.76 -52.92
N GLY A 354 58.94 9.77 -53.23
CA GLY A 354 59.60 10.89 -53.88
C GLY A 354 60.91 11.33 -53.23
N ALA A 355 62.00 10.62 -53.51
CA ALA A 355 63.15 11.12 -54.28
C ALA A 355 64.28 10.08 -54.26
#